data_AF-A0A1J4LUC2-F1
#
_entry.id   AF-A0A1J4LUC2-F1
#
_cell.length_a   1.000
_cell.length_b   1.000
_cell.length_c   1.000
_cell.angle_alpha   90.00
_cell.angle_beta   90.00
_cell.angle_gamma   90.00
#
_symmetry.space_group_name_H-M   'P 1'
#
loop_
_entity.id
_entity.type
_entity.pdbx_description
1 polymer ?
#
loop_
_entity_poly.entity_id
_entity_poly.type
_entity_poly.pdbx_seq_one_letter_code
_entity_poly.pdbx_strand_id
1 'polypeptide(L)'
;MTEPDVHQPLSVIGCDACQSVVQSDGQQDVAFLLLDQLTIPVLSCDEHLEQFSSVCGLTSEDTADLLHHRPAGGVSCPGCRLAPYNSSHPMIPVQDGALIPMACPEHQSKIVQRFHTGLQTHQQLRTDLETTSPL
;
A
#
# COMPACT_ATOMS: atom_id res chain seq x y z
N MET A 1 -38.00 4.12 -1.70
CA MET A 1 -36.86 4.42 -2.59
C MET A 1 -35.78 4.97 -1.69
N THR A 2 -34.78 4.16 -1.37
CA THR A 2 -33.69 4.55 -0.46
C THR A 2 -32.42 4.23 -1.23
N GLU A 3 -31.76 5.27 -1.71
CA GLU A 3 -30.48 5.17 -2.42
C GLU A 3 -29.42 4.63 -1.43
N PRO A 4 -28.61 3.61 -1.80
CA PRO A 4 -27.50 3.22 -0.97
C PRO A 4 -26.42 4.30 -1.09
N ASP A 5 -26.13 4.94 0.05
CA ASP A 5 -25.06 5.90 0.26
C ASP A 5 -23.70 5.27 -0.13
N VAL A 6 -23.10 5.77 -1.21
CA VAL A 6 -21.77 5.40 -1.69
C VAL A 6 -20.71 6.14 -0.85
N HIS A 7 -20.59 5.82 0.44
CA HIS A 7 -19.50 6.34 1.29
C HIS A 7 -18.89 5.30 2.26
N GLN A 8 -18.98 4.00 1.95
CA GLN A 8 -18.45 2.96 2.84
C GLN A 8 -17.07 2.35 2.49
N PRO A 9 -16.00 3.13 2.24
CA PRO A 9 -14.63 2.61 2.38
C PRO A 9 -13.94 3.06 3.69
N LEU A 10 -14.41 4.10 4.37
CA LEU A 10 -13.69 4.71 5.51
C LEU A 10 -13.90 3.99 6.85
N SER A 11 -15.06 3.36 7.07
CA SER A 11 -15.40 2.66 8.31
C SER A 11 -14.69 1.31 8.51
N VAL A 12 -13.79 0.93 7.60
CA VAL A 12 -12.96 -0.29 7.67
C VAL A 12 -11.56 0.01 8.25
N ILE A 13 -11.10 1.26 8.17
CA ILE A 13 -9.78 1.65 8.70
C ILE A 13 -9.92 1.87 10.20
N GLY A 14 -9.27 1.04 11.03
CA GLY A 14 -9.24 1.19 12.48
C GLY A 14 -8.23 2.25 12.97
N CYS A 15 -7.26 2.60 12.13
CA CYS A 15 -6.24 3.60 12.43
C CYS A 15 -6.68 5.03 12.08
N ASP A 16 -6.75 5.91 13.09
CA ASP A 16 -7.14 7.31 12.95
C ASP A 16 -6.19 8.12 12.06
N ALA A 17 -4.89 7.82 12.10
CA ALA A 17 -3.89 8.50 11.26
C ALA A 17 -4.11 8.20 9.78
N CYS A 18 -4.33 6.92 9.45
CA CYS A 18 -4.62 6.50 8.10
C CYS A 18 -6.00 7.03 7.61
N GLN A 19 -7.02 7.11 8.47
CA GLN A 19 -8.27 7.80 8.12
C GLN A 19 -8.04 9.28 7.78
N SER A 20 -7.22 9.96 8.59
CA SER A 20 -6.93 11.40 8.41
C SER A 20 -6.23 11.69 7.08
N VAL A 21 -5.27 10.84 6.69
CA VAL A 21 -4.55 10.95 5.40
C VAL A 21 -5.52 10.80 4.23
N VAL A 22 -6.43 9.80 4.29
CA VAL A 22 -7.41 9.54 3.22
C VAL A 22 -8.45 10.66 3.12
N GLN A 23 -8.87 11.24 4.25
CA GLN A 23 -9.84 12.35 4.27
C GLN A 23 -9.26 13.69 3.81
N SER A 24 -7.94 13.88 3.89
CA SER A 24 -7.25 15.13 3.54
C SER A 24 -7.02 15.32 2.03
N ASP A 25 -7.74 14.55 1.19
CA ASP A 25 -7.72 14.60 -0.28
C ASP A 25 -6.30 14.51 -0.90
N GLY A 26 -5.38 13.82 -0.23
CA GLY A 26 -4.04 13.50 -0.73
C GLY A 26 -3.11 14.70 -1.00
N GLN A 27 -3.40 15.88 -0.45
CA GLN A 27 -2.70 17.11 -0.84
C GLN A 27 -1.37 17.36 -0.09
N GLN A 28 -1.07 16.63 0.99
CA GLN A 28 0.14 16.85 1.81
C GLN A 28 0.92 15.56 2.15
N ASP A 29 0.27 14.39 2.24
CA ASP A 29 0.91 13.14 2.72
C ASP A 29 0.97 12.04 1.64
N VAL A 30 1.56 12.36 0.49
CA VAL A 30 1.87 11.36 -0.54
C VAL A 30 3.29 10.84 -0.34
N ALA A 31 3.40 9.58 0.08
CA ALA A 31 4.65 8.85 0.05
C ALA A 31 4.84 8.18 -1.32
N PHE A 32 6.08 7.83 -1.64
CA PHE A 32 6.42 7.06 -2.84
C PHE A 32 7.02 5.73 -2.42
N LEU A 33 6.36 4.65 -2.82
CA LEU A 33 6.87 3.30 -2.66
C LEU A 33 7.75 2.95 -3.87
N LEU A 34 8.99 2.57 -3.59
CA LEU A 34 9.91 1.93 -4.52
C LEU A 34 9.79 0.42 -4.32
N LEU A 35 9.16 -0.26 -5.27
CA LEU A 35 8.95 -1.70 -5.23
C LEU A 35 9.49 -2.33 -6.50
N ASP A 36 10.56 -3.11 -6.39
CA ASP A 36 11.38 -3.53 -7.52
C ASP A 36 11.76 -2.31 -8.38
N GLN A 37 11.40 -2.30 -9.67
CA GLN A 37 11.62 -1.18 -10.59
C GLN A 37 10.44 -0.20 -10.66
N LEU A 38 9.48 -0.32 -9.73
CA LEU A 38 8.26 0.48 -9.73
C LEU A 38 8.37 1.63 -8.74
N THR A 39 7.97 2.82 -9.18
CA THR A 39 7.88 4.00 -8.33
C THR A 39 6.43 4.46 -8.29
N ILE A 40 5.78 4.24 -7.16
CA ILE A 40 4.33 4.34 -7.05
C ILE A 40 3.95 5.29 -5.92
N PRO A 41 3.18 6.35 -6.21
CA PRO A 41 2.65 7.20 -5.16
C PRO A 41 1.58 6.44 -4.36
N VAL A 42 1.66 6.55 -3.04
CA VAL A 42 0.81 5.84 -2.09
C VAL A 42 0.33 6.81 -1.02
N LEU A 43 -0.91 6.61 -0.57
CA LEU A 43 -1.51 7.32 0.57
C LEU A 43 -1.70 6.32 1.71
N SER A 44 -1.05 6.60 2.83
CA SER A 44 -1.20 5.87 4.09
C SER A 44 -0.42 6.62 5.17
N CYS A 45 -0.60 6.22 6.42
CA CYS A 45 0.18 6.73 7.54
C CYS A 45 1.54 6.02 7.61
N ASP A 46 2.57 6.69 8.15
CA ASP A 46 3.96 6.20 8.11
C ASP A 46 4.13 4.79 8.67
N GLU A 47 3.43 4.46 9.76
CA GLU A 47 3.47 3.13 10.38
C GLU A 47 3.01 2.03 9.42
N HIS A 48 1.83 2.18 8.81
CA HIS A 48 1.30 1.16 7.90
C HIS A 48 2.04 1.16 6.56
N LEU A 49 2.67 2.27 6.16
CA LEU A 49 3.62 2.29 5.03
C LEU A 49 4.83 1.41 5.33
N GLU A 50 5.49 1.60 6.48
CA GLU A 50 6.65 0.81 6.88
C GLU A 50 6.33 -0.68 7.02
N GLN A 51 5.17 -1.00 7.60
CA GLN A 51 4.71 -2.39 7.66
C GLN A 51 4.49 -2.97 6.26
N PHE A 52 3.86 -2.20 5.37
CA PHE A 52 3.62 -2.62 4.00
C PHE A 52 4.94 -2.88 3.24
N SER A 53 5.89 -1.94 3.31
CA SER A 53 7.20 -2.08 2.67
C SER A 53 7.98 -3.26 3.23
N SER A 54 7.95 -3.46 4.55
CA SER A 54 8.59 -4.62 5.21
C SER A 54 8.01 -5.94 4.72
N VAL A 55 6.69 -6.05 4.57
CA VAL A 55 6.04 -7.27 4.05
C VAL A 55 6.39 -7.50 2.59
N CYS A 56 6.35 -6.46 1.76
CA CYS A 56 6.76 -6.54 0.36
C CYS A 56 8.24 -6.92 0.22
N GLY A 57 9.11 -6.43 1.09
CA GLY A 57 10.54 -6.72 1.12
C GLY A 57 10.88 -8.20 1.32
N LEU A 58 9.98 -9.00 1.89
CA LEU A 58 10.18 -10.46 2.02
C LEU A 58 10.21 -11.19 0.67
N THR A 59 9.61 -10.61 -0.37
CA THR A 59 9.41 -11.26 -1.68
C THR A 59 9.80 -10.39 -2.87
N SER A 60 10.40 -9.23 -2.60
CA SER A 60 10.95 -8.34 -3.62
C SER A 60 12.34 -8.82 -4.01
N GLU A 61 12.67 -8.69 -5.29
CA GLU A 61 13.97 -9.14 -5.81
C GLU A 61 15.04 -8.05 -5.74
N ASP A 62 14.60 -6.79 -5.64
CA ASP A 62 15.46 -5.60 -5.64
C ASP A 62 15.15 -4.69 -4.43
N THR A 63 14.50 -3.54 -4.64
CA THR A 63 14.16 -2.60 -3.56
C THR A 63 12.71 -2.70 -3.07
N ALA A 64 12.50 -2.51 -1.78
CA ALA A 64 11.20 -2.26 -1.14
C ALA A 64 11.32 -1.07 -0.19
N ASP A 65 11.60 0.11 -0.75
CA ASP A 65 11.93 1.33 0.01
C ASP A 65 10.80 2.36 -0.04
N LEU A 66 10.77 3.23 0.97
CA LEU A 66 9.83 4.34 1.08
C LEU A 66 10.55 5.67 0.94
N LEU A 67 9.97 6.55 0.13
CA LEU A 67 10.41 7.93 0.01
C LEU A 67 9.29 8.87 0.46
N HIS A 68 9.55 9.69 1.46
CA HIS A 68 8.67 10.78 1.88
C HIS A 68 8.85 12.06 1.04
N HIS A 69 9.57 11.94 -0.08
CA HIS A 69 9.80 13.02 -1.02
C HIS A 69 9.63 12.51 -2.45
N ARG A 70 9.42 13.45 -3.37
CA ARG A 70 9.26 13.09 -4.78
C ARG A 70 10.59 12.55 -5.34
N PRO A 71 10.60 11.34 -5.93
CA PRO A 71 11.82 10.76 -6.46
C PRO A 71 12.39 11.60 -7.60
N ALA A 72 13.72 11.68 -7.66
CA ALA A 72 14.43 12.32 -8.77
C ALA A 72 14.15 11.53 -10.07
N GLY A 73 13.40 12.12 -11.00
CA GLY A 73 12.87 11.44 -12.20
C GLY A 73 11.35 11.26 -12.20
N GLY A 74 10.71 11.43 -11.04
CA GLY A 74 9.27 11.36 -10.88
C GLY A 74 8.71 9.97 -11.20
N VAL A 75 7.43 9.93 -11.57
CA VAL A 75 6.75 8.69 -11.94
C VAL A 75 7.04 8.39 -13.42
N SER A 76 7.89 7.40 -13.69
CA SER A 76 8.31 7.06 -15.06
C SER A 76 7.15 6.52 -15.92
N CYS A 77 6.27 5.72 -15.34
CA CYS A 77 5.14 5.13 -16.05
C CYS A 77 4.10 6.18 -16.45
N PRO A 78 3.76 6.35 -17.74
CA PRO A 78 2.77 7.33 -18.19
C PRO A 78 1.37 7.07 -17.61
N GLY A 79 1.00 5.81 -17.41
CA GLY A 79 -0.25 5.43 -16.74
C GLY A 79 -0.27 5.88 -15.28
N CYS A 80 0.82 5.67 -14.53
CA CYS A 80 0.91 6.13 -13.15
C CYS A 80 1.02 7.66 -13.04
N ARG A 81 1.53 8.38 -14.05
CA ARG A 81 1.47 9.85 -14.07
C ARG A 81 0.04 10.38 -14.12
N LEU A 82 -0.85 9.65 -14.80
CA LEU A 82 -2.28 10.00 -14.91
C LEU A 82 -3.13 9.34 -13.81
N ALA A 83 -2.55 8.42 -13.02
CA ALA A 83 -3.26 7.67 -12.01
C ALA A 83 -3.94 8.54 -10.93
N PRO A 84 -3.36 9.65 -10.45
CA PRO A 84 -4.03 10.54 -9.48
C PRO A 84 -5.37 11.13 -9.98
N TYR A 85 -5.62 11.10 -11.29
CA TYR A 85 -6.87 11.58 -11.91
C TYR A 85 -7.88 10.45 -12.16
N ASN A 86 -7.58 9.21 -11.79
CA ASN A 86 -8.51 8.08 -11.90
C ASN A 86 -9.28 7.90 -10.57
N SER A 87 -10.59 7.67 -10.64
CA SER A 87 -11.45 7.58 -9.45
C SER A 87 -11.46 6.20 -8.77
N SER A 88 -10.76 5.21 -9.32
CA SER A 88 -10.77 3.83 -8.82
C SER A 88 -9.39 3.45 -8.28
N HIS A 89 -9.12 3.84 -7.04
CA HIS A 89 -7.96 3.38 -6.30
C HIS A 89 -8.38 2.28 -5.31
N PRO A 90 -7.81 1.06 -5.41
CA PRO A 90 -8.13 -0.01 -4.48
C PRO A 90 -7.57 0.35 -3.09
N MET A 91 -8.37 0.14 -2.06
CA MET A 91 -7.88 0.21 -0.69
C MET A 91 -7.27 -1.15 -0.31
N ILE A 92 -6.00 -1.15 0.06
CA ILE A 92 -5.29 -2.36 0.52
C ILE A 92 -5.26 -2.31 2.06
N PRO A 93 -5.92 -3.25 2.77
CA PRO A 93 -5.86 -3.29 4.22
C PRO A 93 -4.49 -3.73 4.70
N VAL A 94 -3.93 -3.02 5.69
CA VAL A 94 -2.66 -3.33 6.33
C VAL A 94 -2.90 -3.35 7.83
N GLN A 95 -3.09 -4.52 8.41
CA GLN A 95 -3.52 -4.67 9.81
C GLN A 95 -4.82 -3.88 10.09
N ASP A 96 -4.78 -2.91 11.01
CA ASP A 96 -5.85 -1.97 11.34
C ASP A 96 -5.82 -0.69 10.49
N GLY A 97 -4.81 -0.52 9.63
CA GLY A 97 -4.66 0.59 8.70
C GLY A 97 -4.98 0.21 7.25
N ALA A 98 -4.69 1.15 6.35
CA ALA A 98 -4.88 0.95 4.92
C ALA A 98 -3.86 1.72 4.08
N LEU A 99 -3.63 1.23 2.87
CA LEU A 99 -2.79 1.85 1.86
C LEU A 99 -3.57 1.98 0.55
N ILE A 100 -3.52 3.18 -0.04
CA ILE A 100 -4.18 3.48 -1.32
C ILE A 100 -3.09 3.77 -2.36
N PRO A 101 -2.82 2.86 -3.31
CA PRO A 101 -1.86 3.09 -4.37
C PRO A 101 -2.47 3.91 -5.51
N MET A 102 -1.91 5.09 -5.73
CA MET A 102 -2.23 5.98 -6.84
C MET A 102 -1.46 5.57 -8.11
N ALA A 103 -1.63 4.31 -8.51
CA ALA A 103 -0.99 3.70 -9.68
C ALA A 103 -2.01 3.39 -10.79
N CYS A 104 -1.53 3.10 -12.00
CA CYS A 104 -2.38 2.52 -13.04
C CYS A 104 -2.80 1.08 -12.66
N PRO A 105 -3.89 0.54 -13.25
CA PRO A 105 -4.42 -0.79 -12.87
C PRO A 105 -3.39 -1.92 -12.92
N GLU A 106 -2.45 -1.87 -13.87
CA GLU A 106 -1.37 -2.85 -13.98
C GLU A 106 -0.45 -2.82 -12.76
N HIS A 107 0.00 -1.63 -12.36
CA HIS A 107 0.88 -1.48 -11.19
C HIS A 107 0.13 -1.70 -9.88
N GLN A 108 -1.15 -1.32 -9.80
CA GLN A 108 -1.99 -1.68 -8.66
C GLN A 108 -2.03 -3.21 -8.46
N SER A 109 -2.24 -3.95 -9.55
CA SER A 109 -2.30 -5.42 -9.51
C SER A 109 -0.97 -6.02 -9.05
N LYS A 110 0.16 -5.50 -9.55
CA LYS A 110 1.51 -5.91 -9.14
C LYS A 110 1.77 -5.66 -7.65
N ILE A 111 1.43 -4.47 -7.13
CA ILE A 111 1.59 -4.15 -5.71
C ILE A 111 0.76 -5.10 -4.84
N VAL A 112 -0.52 -5.27 -5.16
CA VAL A 112 -1.44 -6.14 -4.40
C VAL A 112 -0.91 -7.57 -4.38
N GLN A 113 -0.48 -8.08 -5.54
CA GLN A 113 0.08 -9.42 -5.64
C GLN A 113 1.35 -9.57 -4.78
N ARG A 114 2.29 -8.62 -4.86
CA ARG A 114 3.53 -8.63 -4.06
C ARG A 114 3.22 -8.62 -2.56
N PHE A 115 2.30 -7.77 -2.12
CA PHE A 115 1.90 -7.72 -0.71
C PHE A 115 1.28 -9.04 -0.25
N HIS A 116 0.37 -9.63 -1.02
CA HIS A 116 -0.22 -10.92 -0.68
C HIS A 116 0.82 -12.04 -0.62
N THR A 117 1.76 -12.09 -1.57
CA THR A 117 2.86 -13.05 -1.52
C THR A 117 3.73 -12.82 -0.27
N GLY A 118 4.05 -11.57 0.05
CA GLY A 118 4.76 -11.21 1.28
C GLY A 118 4.04 -11.67 2.55
N LEU A 119 2.72 -11.48 2.63
CA LEU A 119 1.91 -11.96 3.76
C LEU A 119 1.95 -13.49 3.89
N GLN A 120 1.86 -14.21 2.78
CA GLN A 120 1.97 -15.68 2.78
C GLN A 120 3.34 -16.12 3.28
N THR A 121 4.43 -15.51 2.79
CA THR A 121 5.80 -15.80 3.24
C THR A 121 5.96 -15.47 4.72
N HIS A 122 5.47 -14.33 5.19
CA HIS A 122 5.53 -13.95 6.61
C HIS A 122 4.80 -14.97 7.51
N GLN A 123 3.62 -15.45 7.09
CA GLN A 123 2.87 -16.49 7.81
C GLN A 123 3.61 -17.83 7.86
N GLN A 124 4.24 -18.24 6.76
CA GLN A 124 5.06 -19.45 6.70
C GLN A 124 6.25 -19.36 7.66
N LEU A 125 7.01 -18.26 7.62
CA LEU A 125 8.14 -18.03 8.51
C LEU A 125 7.73 -18.07 10.00
N ARG A 126 6.59 -17.46 10.34
CA ARG A 126 6.05 -17.52 11.71
C ARG A 126 5.69 -18.95 12.13
N THR A 127 5.02 -19.69 11.26
CA THR A 127 4.63 -21.09 11.52
C THR A 127 5.86 -21.99 11.70
N ASP A 128 6.91 -21.78 10.89
CA ASP A 128 8.17 -22.54 10.97
C ASP A 128 8.94 -22.25 12.28
N LEU A 129 8.91 -20.99 12.75
CA LEU A 129 9.52 -20.59 14.02
C LEU A 129 8.76 -21.14 15.24
N GLU A 130 7.43 -21.16 15.18
CA GLU A 130 6.56 -21.73 16.22
C GLU A 130 6.71 -23.26 16.28
N THR A 131 6.89 -23.93 15.15
CA THR A 131 7.12 -25.39 15.09
C THR A 131 8.56 -25.81 15.44
N THR A 132 9.55 -24.95 15.18
CA THR A 132 10.97 -25.14 15.59
C THR A 132 11.22 -24.77 17.05
N SER A 133 10.22 -24.27 17.76
CA SER A 133 10.23 -24.11 19.21
C SER A 133 9.47 -25.24 19.92
N PRO A 134 9.86 -26.53 19.82
CA PRO A 134 9.33 -27.54 20.72
C PRO A 134 9.97 -27.34 22.10
N LEU A 135 9.10 -27.16 23.10
CA LEU A 135 9.42 -27.38 24.51
C LEU A 135 9.87 -28.82 24.75
#